data_AF-A0A965QUJ5-F1
#
_entry.id   AF-A0A965QUJ5-F1
#
_cell.length_a   1.000
_cell.length_b   1.000
_cell.length_c   1.000
_cell.angle_alpha   90.00
_cell.angle_beta   90.00
_cell.angle_gamma   90.00
#
_symmetry.space_group_name_H-M   'P 1'
#
loop_
_entity.id
_entity.type
_entity.pdbx_description
1 polymer ?
#
loop_
_entity_poly.entity_id
_entity_poly.type
_entity_poly.pdbx_seq_one_letter_code
_entity_poly.pdbx_strand_id
1 'polypeptide(L)'
;LTATEARRLIADGTIAAGMIPKIEGCLETLEQGVRKIHIIDGRLRHSLLLEIYTTSGVGTELTRDDALAAAARPAATAHAR
;
A
#
# COMPACT_ATOMS: atom_id res chain seq x y z
N LEU A 1 0.58 2.13 -5.42
CA LEU A 1 -0.63 2.85 -5.85
C LEU A 1 -0.75 4.10 -5.00
N THR A 2 -0.71 5.29 -5.59
CA THR A 2 -0.94 6.53 -4.85
C THR A 2 -2.43 6.84 -4.73
N ALA A 3 -2.80 7.80 -3.88
CA ALA A 3 -4.19 8.22 -3.71
C ALA A 3 -4.79 8.75 -5.02
N THR A 4 -4.02 9.51 -5.79
CA THR A 4 -4.43 10.01 -7.10
C THR A 4 -4.63 8.86 -8.11
N GLU A 5 -3.70 7.91 -8.17
CA GLU A 5 -3.83 6.75 -9.06
C GLU A 5 -5.04 5.89 -8.70
N ALA A 6 -5.28 5.65 -7.40
CA ALA A 6 -6.42 4.88 -6.92
C ALA A 6 -7.75 5.50 -7.35
N ARG A 7 -7.90 6.83 -7.21
CA ARG A 7 -9.09 7.55 -7.65
C ARG A 7 -9.29 7.47 -9.16
N ARG A 8 -8.21 7.56 -9.94
CA ARG A 8 -8.27 7.37 -11.41
C ARG A 8 -8.76 5.97 -11.78
N LEU A 9 -8.23 4.93 -11.13
CA LEU A 9 -8.63 3.54 -11.38
C LEU A 9 -10.07 3.22 -10.94
N ILE A 10 -10.62 3.96 -9.97
CA ILE A 10 -12.05 3.90 -9.65
C ILE A 10 -12.86 4.54 -10.79
N ALA A 11 -12.44 5.73 -11.25
CA ALA A 11 -13.15 6.47 -12.29
C ALA A 11 -13.15 5.77 -13.65
N ASP A 12 -12.07 5.09 -14.01
CA ASP A 12 -11.97 4.31 -15.26
C ASP A 12 -12.62 2.91 -15.18
N GLY A 13 -13.11 2.52 -14.00
CA GLY A 13 -13.82 1.27 -13.77
C GLY A 13 -12.93 0.05 -13.50
N THR A 14 -11.60 0.21 -13.46
CA THR A 14 -10.67 -0.88 -13.12
C THR A 14 -10.89 -1.39 -11.68
N ILE A 15 -11.09 -0.46 -10.73
CA ILE A 15 -11.47 -0.77 -9.35
C ILE A 15 -12.99 -0.70 -9.26
N ALA A 16 -13.62 -1.84 -9.01
CA ALA A 16 -15.07 -1.97 -9.05
C ALA A 16 -15.66 -2.71 -7.84
N ALA A 17 -16.98 -2.57 -7.69
CA ALA A 17 -17.80 -3.29 -6.72
C ALA A 17 -17.25 -3.21 -5.28
N GLY A 18 -17.13 -4.35 -4.61
CA GLY A 18 -16.67 -4.41 -3.21
C GLY A 18 -15.24 -3.95 -2.97
N MET A 19 -14.46 -3.65 -4.02
CA MET A 19 -13.12 -3.07 -3.87
C MET A 19 -13.18 -1.55 -3.66
N ILE A 20 -14.18 -0.85 -4.17
CA ILE A 20 -14.36 0.60 -3.97
C ILE A 20 -14.37 0.96 -2.47
N PRO A 21 -15.24 0.38 -1.62
CA PRO A 21 -15.26 0.73 -0.19
C PRO A 21 -13.99 0.31 0.55
N LYS A 22 -13.25 -0.69 0.06
CA LYS A 22 -11.95 -1.08 0.63
C LYS A 22 -10.90 -0.02 0.37
N ILE A 23 -10.86 0.48 -0.86
CA ILE A 23 -9.90 1.51 -1.27
C ILE A 23 -10.23 2.83 -0.59
N GLU A 24 -11.51 3.24 -0.56
CA GLU A 24 -11.93 4.47 0.12
C GLU A 24 -11.53 4.48 1.61
N GLY A 25 -11.80 3.40 2.34
CA GLY A 25 -11.37 3.29 3.74
C GLY A 25 -9.84 3.30 3.93
N CYS A 26 -9.09 2.72 2.97
CA CYS A 26 -7.63 2.82 2.98
C CYS A 26 -7.17 4.28 2.78
N LEU A 27 -7.78 5.02 1.85
CA LEU A 27 -7.43 6.41 1.58
C LEU A 27 -7.70 7.29 2.80
N GLU A 28 -8.85 7.14 3.46
CA GLU A 28 -9.16 7.84 4.71
C GLU A 28 -8.14 7.51 5.81
N THR A 29 -7.76 6.25 5.94
CA THR A 29 -6.78 5.80 6.93
C THR A 29 -5.38 6.40 6.67
N LEU A 30 -4.98 6.55 5.41
CA LEU A 30 -3.73 7.22 5.04
C LEU A 30 -3.73 8.71 5.44
N GLU A 31 -4.89 9.39 5.31
CA GLU A 31 -5.07 10.78 5.73
C GLU A 31 -4.96 10.94 7.26
N GLN A 32 -5.32 9.91 8.02
CA GLN A 32 -5.16 9.86 9.48
C GLN A 32 -3.72 9.59 9.95
N GLY A 33 -2.74 9.55 9.03
CA GLY A 33 -1.32 9.47 9.36
C GLY A 33 -0.68 8.10 9.21
N VAL A 34 -1.44 7.07 8.80
CA VAL A 34 -0.85 5.80 8.38
C VAL A 34 0.03 6.04 7.15
N ARG A 35 1.21 5.43 7.14
CA ARG A 35 2.21 5.68 6.08
C ARG A 35 1.97 4.84 4.84
N LYS A 36 1.56 3.59 5.02
CA LYS A 36 1.38 2.59 3.98
C LYS A 36 0.28 1.61 4.38
N ILE A 37 -0.48 1.15 3.40
CA ILE A 37 -1.50 0.10 3.59
C ILE A 37 -1.32 -0.94 2.49
N HIS A 38 -1.48 -2.21 2.83
CA HIS A 38 -1.30 -3.33 1.91
C HIS A 38 -2.60 -4.13 1.82
N ILE A 39 -3.13 -4.27 0.61
CA ILE A 39 -4.27 -5.16 0.32
C ILE A 39 -3.70 -6.46 -0.24
N ILE A 40 -3.88 -7.57 0.49
CA ILE A 40 -3.32 -8.88 0.18
C ILE A 40 -4.40 -9.94 0.00
N ASP A 41 -4.11 -10.99 -0.78
CA ASP A 41 -4.98 -12.17 -0.87
C ASP A 41 -4.72 -13.11 0.30
N GLY A 42 -5.65 -13.15 1.25
CA GLY A 42 -5.59 -14.00 2.43
C GLY A 42 -5.65 -15.52 2.13
N ARG A 43 -6.07 -15.93 0.93
CA ARG A 43 -6.14 -17.35 0.55
C ARG A 43 -4.76 -17.94 0.25
N LEU A 44 -3.78 -17.09 -0.05
CA LEU A 44 -2.40 -17.51 -0.24
C LEU A 44 -1.79 -17.90 1.11
N ARG A 45 -1.24 -19.12 1.20
CA ARG A 45 -0.54 -19.56 2.41
C ARG A 45 0.62 -18.60 2.71
N HIS A 46 0.72 -18.20 3.97
CA HIS A 46 1.74 -17.27 4.44
C HIS A 46 1.70 -15.88 3.78
N SER A 47 0.55 -15.45 3.23
CA SER A 47 0.38 -14.14 2.57
C SER A 47 0.95 -12.96 3.36
N LEU A 48 0.73 -12.94 4.68
CA LEU A 48 1.30 -11.92 5.56
C LEU A 48 2.83 -11.92 5.59
N LEU A 49 3.44 -13.10 5.72
CA LEU A 49 4.90 -13.22 5.77
C LEU A 49 5.51 -12.87 4.42
N LEU A 50 4.87 -13.30 3.32
CA LEU A 50 5.32 -12.96 1.97
C LEU A 50 5.25 -11.46 1.73
N GLU A 51 4.18 -10.78 2.17
CA GLU A 51 4.07 -9.33 2.02
C GLU A 51 5.15 -8.58 2.81
N ILE A 52 5.44 -9.01 4.04
CA ILE A 52 6.36 -8.29 4.93
C ILE A 52 7.84 -8.59 4.61
N TYR A 53 8.16 -9.84 4.27
CA TYR A 53 9.54 -10.32 4.15
C TYR A 53 10.02 -10.50 2.71
N THR A 54 9.26 -10.07 1.70
CA THR A 54 9.72 -10.06 0.32
C THR A 54 9.72 -8.64 -0.25
N THR A 55 10.72 -8.33 -1.07
CA THR A 55 10.87 -7.00 -1.68
C THR A 55 9.76 -6.68 -2.68
N SER A 56 9.23 -7.72 -3.34
CA SER A 56 8.18 -7.54 -4.34
C SER A 56 6.78 -7.39 -3.72
N GLY A 57 6.58 -7.88 -2.49
CA GLY A 57 5.24 -8.09 -1.95
C GLY A 57 4.41 -9.08 -2.79
N VAL A 58 3.24 -9.45 -2.29
CA VAL A 58 2.24 -10.28 -2.99
C VAL A 58 0.91 -9.55 -3.20
N GLY A 59 0.77 -8.34 -2.65
CA GLY A 59 -0.44 -7.53 -2.72
C GLY A 59 -0.29 -6.19 -3.43
N THR A 60 -1.25 -5.30 -3.19
CA THR A 60 -1.23 -3.92 -3.65
C THR A 60 -0.89 -2.99 -2.48
N GLU A 61 0.21 -2.25 -2.61
CA GLU A 61 0.60 -1.20 -1.66
C GLU A 61 -0.07 0.14 -2.03
N LEU A 62 -0.75 0.74 -1.05
CA LEU A 62 -1.30 2.10 -1.11
C LEU A 62 -0.45 3.07 -0.27
N THR A 63 -0.12 4.21 -0.86
CA THR A 63 0.65 5.28 -0.23
C THR A 63 0.07 6.65 -0.57
N ARG A 64 0.50 7.68 0.17
CA ARG A 64 0.20 9.08 -0.17
C ARG A 64 0.95 9.50 -1.44
N ASP A 65 0.43 10.50 -2.14
CA ASP A 65 1.00 10.99 -3.41
C ASP A 65 2.44 11.53 -3.26
N ASP A 66 2.81 12.00 -2.07
CA ASP A 66 4.14 12.52 -1.74
C ASP A 66 5.16 11.42 -1.37
N ALA A 67 4.73 10.16 -1.20
CA ALA A 67 5.59 9.08 -0.75
C ALA A 67 6.65 8.66 -1.78
N LEU A 68 6.54 9.12 -3.04
CA LEU A 68 7.61 8.98 -4.04
C LEU A 68 8.87 9.79 -3.68
N ALA A 69 8.79 10.79 -2.79
CA ALA A 69 9.97 11.52 -2.30
C ALA A 69 10.75 10.76 -1.20
N ALA A 70 10.14 9.79 -0.52
CA ALA A 70 10.75 9.07 0.62
C ALA A 70 11.54 7.82 0.21
N ALA A 71 11.55 7.45 -1.07
CA ALA A 71 12.41 6.38 -1.59
C ALA A 71 13.92 6.73 -1.53
N ALA A 72 14.26 8.01 -1.27
CA ALA A 72 15.60 8.41 -0.86
C ALA A 72 15.78 8.26 0.67
N ARG A 73 15.78 7.02 1.17
CA ARG A 73 16.40 6.73 2.48
C ARG A 73 17.68 5.93 2.24
N PRO A 74 18.87 6.42 2.67
CA PRO A 74 20.08 5.63 2.63
C PRO A 74 19.93 4.39 3.52
N ALA A 75 20.48 3.28 3.06
CA ALA A 75 20.49 2.02 3.76
C ALA A 75 21.10 2.18 5.17
N ALA A 76 20.31 1.76 6.16
CA ALA A 76 20.71 1.32 7.50
C ALA A 76 22.09 1.75 8.03
N THR A 77 22.09 2.74 8.91
CA THR A 77 23.09 2.83 9.99
C THR A 77 22.42 2.56 11.34
N ALA A 78 23.12 1.76 12.14
CA ALA A 78 23.02 1.65 13.59
C ALA A 78 21.81 0.91 14.20
N HIS A 79 22.00 -0.39 14.45
CA HIS A 79 21.92 -0.91 15.82
C HIS A 79 22.98 -2.01 16.01
N ALA A 80 24.23 -1.58 16.19
CA ALA A 80 25.19 -2.30 17.00
C ALA A 80 25.04 -1.75 18.44
N ARG A 81 24.20 -2.42 19.24
CA ARG A 81 24.27 -2.47 20.70
C ARG A 81 23.70 -3.80 21.14
#